data_AF-A0A3A0B9N7-F1
#
_entry.id   AF-A0A3A0B9N7-F1
#
_cell.length_a   1.000
_cell.length_b   1.000
_cell.length_c   1.000
_cell.angle_alpha   90.00
_cell.angle_beta   90.00
_cell.angle_gamma   90.00
#
_symmetry.space_group_name_H-M   'P 1'
#
loop_
_entity.id
_entity.type
_entity.pdbx_description
1 polymer ?
#
loop_
_entity_poly.entity_id
_entity_poly.type
_entity_poly.pdbx_seq_one_letter_code
_entity_poly.pdbx_strand_id
1 'polypeptide(L)'
;MDIRAQVSMVFHLDKCIGCHTCSIACKNIWTDRKGAEYMWWNNVETKPGTGFPTRWEDQEKYKGGWEKKGDELQLKLQGRAGGLSNIFFNPNLPTLDDYYEPWTYDYEHLFTAPEGDDQPTAQAISLITGEKMDTIEAGPNWDDDLGGSPVYAANDPNLKALSEEERAQM
;
A
#
# COMPACT_ATOMS: atom_id res chain seq x y z
N MET A 1 36.34 -18.05 3.63
CA MET A 1 36.16 -16.83 2.82
C MET A 1 35.27 -17.22 1.65
N ASP A 2 34.00 -16.82 1.70
CA ASP A 2 33.01 -17.09 0.64
C ASP A 2 32.65 -15.72 0.02
N ILE A 3 33.18 -15.43 -1.17
CA ILE A 3 32.98 -14.14 -1.83
C ILE A 3 31.71 -14.21 -2.68
N ARG A 4 30.79 -13.28 -2.44
CA ARG A 4 29.54 -13.12 -3.19
C ARG A 4 29.44 -11.71 -3.75
N ALA A 5 28.70 -11.57 -4.84
CA ALA A 5 28.39 -10.29 -5.47
C ALA A 5 26.87 -10.06 -5.50
N GLN A 6 26.45 -8.82 -5.25
CA GLN A 6 25.05 -8.38 -5.28
C GLN A 6 24.97 -7.01 -5.93
N VAL A 7 24.00 -6.83 -6.84
CA VAL A 7 23.66 -5.51 -7.37
C VAL A 7 22.80 -4.80 -6.33
N SER A 8 23.18 -3.57 -5.99
CA SER A 8 22.50 -2.73 -4.99
C SER A 8 21.96 -1.46 -5.64
N MET A 9 20.98 -0.85 -4.97
CA MET A 9 20.32 0.38 -5.41
C MET A 9 20.41 1.45 -4.32
N VAL A 10 20.50 2.71 -4.72
CA VAL A 10 20.49 3.87 -3.82
C VAL A 10 19.47 4.88 -4.32
N PHE A 11 18.59 5.35 -3.43
CA PHE A 11 17.64 6.42 -3.70
C PHE A 11 18.11 7.71 -3.03
N HIS A 12 18.31 8.77 -3.82
CA HIS A 12 18.71 10.08 -3.30
C HIS A 12 17.45 10.89 -2.98
N LEU A 13 16.96 10.81 -1.73
CA LEU A 13 15.65 11.39 -1.35
C LEU A 13 15.57 12.91 -1.53
N ASP A 14 16.68 13.64 -1.40
CA ASP A 14 16.75 15.09 -1.67
C ASP A 14 16.54 15.44 -3.16
N LYS A 15 16.69 14.47 -4.06
CA LYS A 15 16.38 14.61 -5.49
C LYS A 15 15.08 13.91 -5.89
N CYS A 16 14.42 13.24 -4.95
CA CYS A 16 13.10 12.66 -5.19
C CYS A 16 12.09 13.80 -5.29
N ILE A 17 11.23 13.72 -6.30
CA ILE A 17 10.18 14.72 -6.53
C ILE A 17 8.78 14.12 -6.44
N GLY A 18 8.65 12.89 -5.90
CA GLY A 18 7.34 12.25 -5.70
C GLY A 18 6.53 12.02 -6.98
N CYS A 19 7.14 11.92 -8.17
CA CYS A 19 6.40 11.94 -9.43
C CYS A 19 5.75 10.61 -9.86
N HIS A 20 5.91 9.53 -9.08
CA HIS A 20 5.34 8.19 -9.34
C HIS A 20 5.70 7.54 -10.69
N THR A 21 6.64 8.10 -11.46
CA THR A 21 7.02 7.56 -12.79
C THR A 21 7.60 6.15 -12.69
N CYS A 22 8.38 5.87 -11.63
CA CYS A 22 8.91 4.53 -11.35
C CYS A 22 7.78 3.51 -11.08
N SER A 23 6.72 3.91 -10.39
CA SER A 23 5.55 3.09 -10.10
C SER A 23 4.81 2.69 -11.38
N ILE A 24 4.54 3.66 -12.26
CA ILE A 24 3.86 3.41 -13.54
C ILE A 24 4.71 2.55 -14.49
N ALA A 25 6.02 2.82 -14.58
CA ALA A 25 6.92 2.00 -15.39
C ALA A 25 6.93 0.53 -14.94
N CYS A 26 6.94 0.29 -13.62
CA CYS A 26 6.85 -1.05 -13.07
C CYS A 26 5.48 -1.70 -13.34
N LYS A 27 4.39 -0.98 -13.06
CA LYS A 27 3.01 -1.44 -13.25
C LYS A 27 2.75 -1.92 -14.66
N ASN A 28 3.05 -1.08 -15.66
CA ASN A 28 2.76 -1.36 -17.06
C ASN A 28 3.55 -2.55 -17.64
N ILE A 29 4.72 -2.86 -17.08
CA ILE A 29 5.55 -3.97 -17.58
C ILE A 29 5.19 -5.28 -16.86
N TRP A 30 4.85 -5.23 -15.57
CA TRP A 30 4.86 -6.43 -14.73
C TRP A 30 3.52 -6.81 -14.09
N THR A 31 2.71 -5.82 -13.70
CA THR A 31 1.52 -6.02 -12.83
C THR A 31 0.24 -5.39 -13.38
N ASP A 32 0.08 -5.37 -14.70
CA ASP A 32 -1.13 -4.94 -15.42
C ASP A 32 -2.17 -6.05 -15.63
N ARG A 33 -1.85 -7.28 -15.21
CA ARG A 33 -2.69 -8.48 -15.36
C ARG A 33 -3.72 -8.59 -14.23
N LYS A 34 -4.87 -9.19 -14.54
CA LYS A 34 -5.91 -9.54 -13.56
C LYS A 34 -5.36 -10.40 -12.40
N GLY A 35 -5.72 -10.04 -11.17
CA GLY A 35 -5.20 -10.57 -9.91
C GLY A 35 -3.99 -9.79 -9.36
N ALA A 36 -3.39 -8.89 -10.14
CA ALA A 36 -2.23 -8.08 -9.75
C ALA A 36 -2.44 -6.57 -9.96
N GLU A 37 -3.63 -6.15 -10.39
CA GLU A 37 -4.01 -4.75 -10.63
C GLU A 37 -3.81 -3.88 -9.39
N TYR A 38 -4.08 -4.41 -8.19
CA TYR A 38 -3.85 -3.70 -6.92
C TYR A 38 -2.38 -3.71 -6.48
N MET A 39 -1.51 -4.53 -7.09
CA MET A 39 -0.13 -4.72 -6.65
C MET A 39 0.81 -3.70 -7.27
N TRP A 40 1.42 -2.85 -6.45
CA TRP A 40 2.45 -1.90 -6.85
C TRP A 40 3.80 -2.36 -6.32
N TRP A 41 4.55 -3.14 -7.12
CA TRP A 41 5.87 -3.65 -6.70
C TRP A 41 6.87 -2.53 -6.43
N ASN A 42 6.78 -1.46 -7.21
CA ASN A 42 7.39 -0.18 -6.88
C ASN A 42 6.26 0.81 -6.61
N ASN A 43 6.18 1.32 -5.38
CA ASN A 43 5.31 2.41 -4.99
C ASN A 43 6.13 3.58 -4.44
N VAL A 44 5.51 4.75 -4.33
CA VAL A 44 6.08 5.95 -3.69
C VAL A 44 5.07 6.41 -2.66
N GLU A 45 5.54 6.83 -1.48
CA GLU A 45 4.71 7.21 -0.35
C GLU A 45 5.14 8.59 0.14
N THR A 46 4.17 9.44 0.48
CA THR A 46 4.42 10.72 1.13
C THR A 46 4.61 10.51 2.63
N LYS A 47 5.58 11.22 3.21
CA LYS A 47 5.86 11.18 4.66
C LYS A 47 5.69 12.57 5.30
N PRO A 48 5.07 12.66 6.49
CA PRO A 48 4.50 11.56 7.28
C PRO A 48 3.21 10.99 6.67
N GLY A 49 3.00 9.69 6.79
CA GLY A 49 1.88 8.98 6.17
C GLY A 49 1.81 7.50 6.55
N THR A 50 0.68 6.85 6.27
CA THR A 50 0.49 5.43 6.65
C THR A 50 1.01 4.45 5.60
N GLY A 51 1.25 4.90 4.37
CA GLY A 51 1.88 4.08 3.33
C GLY A 51 0.99 2.99 2.76
N PHE A 52 1.60 2.07 1.98
CA PHE A 52 0.91 1.03 1.22
C PHE A 52 1.59 -0.35 1.39
N PRO A 53 0.91 -1.37 1.94
CA PRO A 53 -0.41 -1.32 2.56
C PRO A 53 -0.42 -0.44 3.82
N THR A 54 -1.61 -0.05 4.25
CA THR A 54 -1.83 0.87 5.36
C THR A 54 -1.11 0.41 6.64
N ARG A 55 -0.21 1.26 7.14
CA ARG A 55 0.64 1.05 8.32
C ARG A 55 1.57 -0.16 8.21
N TRP A 56 2.11 -0.45 7.02
CA TRP A 56 3.03 -1.57 6.80
C TRP A 56 4.26 -1.57 7.72
N GLU A 57 4.69 -0.40 8.22
CA GLU A 57 5.79 -0.25 9.18
C GLU A 57 5.46 -0.79 10.58
N ASP A 58 4.18 -0.97 10.93
CA ASP A 58 3.76 -1.49 12.24
C ASP A 58 3.96 -3.00 12.35
N GLN A 59 5.16 -3.39 12.78
CA GLN A 59 5.52 -4.80 12.97
C GLN A 59 4.87 -5.43 14.21
N GLU A 60 4.16 -4.67 15.05
CA GLU A 60 3.32 -5.28 16.08
C GLU A 60 2.02 -5.83 15.49
N LYS A 61 1.50 -5.22 14.41
CA LYS A 61 0.37 -5.71 13.61
C LYS A 61 0.80 -6.81 12.64
N TYR A 62 1.74 -6.51 11.74
CA TYR A 62 2.05 -7.38 10.60
C TYR A 62 3.10 -8.47 10.87
N LYS A 63 3.83 -8.36 11.99
CA LYS A 63 4.83 -9.34 12.43
C LYS A 63 5.89 -9.68 11.37
N GLY A 64 6.25 -8.71 10.52
CA GLY A 64 7.31 -8.86 9.52
C GLY A 64 8.72 -8.80 10.12
N GLY A 65 9.69 -9.39 9.42
CA GLY A 65 11.11 -9.34 9.79
C GLY A 65 11.54 -10.31 10.91
N TRP A 66 12.65 -9.97 11.57
CA TRP A 66 13.33 -10.82 12.56
C TRP A 66 13.39 -10.13 13.93
N GLU A 67 13.43 -10.94 14.98
CA GLU A 67 13.74 -10.52 16.35
C GLU A 67 14.90 -11.34 16.91
N LYS A 68 15.70 -10.72 17.78
CA LYS A 68 16.78 -11.40 18.48
C LYS A 68 16.24 -12.01 19.77
N LYS A 69 16.38 -13.32 19.95
CA LYS A 69 16.09 -14.04 21.20
C LYS A 69 17.35 -14.70 21.72
N GLY A 70 17.93 -14.14 22.78
CA GLY A 70 19.26 -14.54 23.24
C GLY A 70 20.29 -14.24 22.15
N ASP A 71 21.06 -15.25 21.74
CA ASP A 71 22.04 -15.13 20.66
C ASP A 71 21.51 -15.58 19.29
N GLU A 72 20.23 -15.96 19.20
CA GLU A 72 19.60 -16.45 17.97
C GLU A 72 18.67 -15.41 17.35
N LEU A 73 18.55 -15.47 16.01
CA LEU A 73 17.53 -14.75 15.26
C LEU A 73 16.31 -15.64 15.04
N GLN A 74 15.13 -15.10 15.31
CA GLN A 74 13.84 -15.75 15.05
C GLN A 74 12.95 -14.85 14.21
N LEU A 75 12.11 -15.44 13.36
CA LEU A 75 11.11 -14.69 12.61
C LEU A 75 10.07 -14.12 13.59
N LYS A 76 9.74 -12.83 13.46
CA LYS A 76 8.69 -12.19 14.28
C LYS A 76 7.32 -12.82 14.05
N LEU A 77 7.06 -13.29 12.83
CA LEU A 77 5.79 -13.92 12.47
C LEU A 77 5.58 -15.21 13.26
N GLN A 78 6.48 -16.17 13.10
CA GLN A 78 6.42 -17.50 13.74
C GLN A 78 7.64 -18.36 13.42
N GLY A 79 7.92 -19.33 14.30
CA GLY A 79 8.81 -20.45 14.00
C GLY A 79 8.16 -21.51 13.10
N ARG A 80 8.91 -22.56 12.74
CA ARG A 80 8.46 -23.62 11.81
C ARG A 80 7.13 -24.27 12.22
N ALA A 81 6.96 -24.60 13.50
CA ALA A 81 5.74 -25.24 14.01
C ALA A 81 4.52 -24.29 13.96
N GLY A 82 4.71 -23.02 14.32
CA GLY A 82 3.66 -22.00 14.19
C GLY A 82 3.27 -21.77 12.74
N GLY A 83 4.25 -21.79 11.83
CA GLY A 83 4.01 -21.75 10.38
C GLY A 83 3.08 -22.86 9.90
N LEU A 84 3.29 -24.08 10.40
CA LEU A 84 2.43 -25.21 10.07
C LEU A 84 1.02 -25.07 10.67
N SER A 85 0.88 -24.58 11.91
CA SER A 85 -0.46 -24.39 12.51
C SER A 85 -1.27 -23.28 11.83
N ASN A 86 -0.60 -22.27 11.27
CA ASN A 86 -1.23 -21.12 10.61
C ASN A 86 -1.29 -21.25 9.09
N ILE A 87 -1.05 -22.44 8.51
CA ILE A 87 -1.03 -22.63 7.06
C ILE A 87 -2.41 -22.42 6.41
N PHE A 88 -3.49 -22.79 7.11
CA PHE A 88 -4.86 -22.65 6.60
C PHE A 88 -5.43 -21.26 6.81
N PHE A 89 -4.83 -20.48 7.71
CA PHE A 89 -5.22 -19.12 8.01
C PHE A 89 -4.05 -18.39 8.67
N ASN A 90 -3.49 -17.40 7.96
CA ASN A 90 -2.45 -16.54 8.52
C ASN A 90 -3.12 -15.29 9.13
N PRO A 91 -3.17 -15.15 10.47
CA PRO A 91 -3.86 -14.04 11.12
C PRO A 91 -3.21 -12.67 10.92
N ASN A 92 -1.95 -12.63 10.46
CA ASN A 92 -1.21 -11.38 10.23
C ASN A 92 -1.07 -11.04 8.73
N LEU A 93 -1.77 -11.78 7.86
CA LEU A 93 -1.78 -11.49 6.43
C LEU A 93 -2.57 -10.20 6.17
N PRO A 94 -1.99 -9.19 5.50
CA PRO A 94 -2.74 -8.01 5.10
C PRO A 94 -3.92 -8.39 4.19
N THR A 95 -5.07 -7.77 4.42
CA THR A 95 -6.27 -7.97 3.58
C THR A 95 -6.27 -7.02 2.39
N LEU A 96 -7.20 -7.20 1.44
CA LEU A 96 -7.34 -6.27 0.32
C LEU A 96 -7.64 -4.84 0.80
N ASP A 97 -8.41 -4.70 1.88
CA ASP A 97 -8.77 -3.41 2.49
C ASP A 97 -7.56 -2.70 3.12
N ASP A 98 -6.52 -3.43 3.52
CA ASP A 98 -5.26 -2.81 3.95
C ASP A 98 -4.52 -2.18 2.75
N TYR A 99 -4.77 -2.66 1.53
CA TYR A 99 -4.30 -2.07 0.28
C TYR A 99 -5.35 -1.09 -0.25
N TYR A 100 -6.20 -1.56 -1.18
CA TYR A 100 -7.40 -0.92 -1.70
C TYR A 100 -8.13 -1.94 -2.59
N GLU A 101 -9.45 -1.77 -2.74
CA GLU A 101 -10.20 -2.50 -3.76
C GLU A 101 -9.92 -1.88 -5.14
N PRO A 102 -9.29 -2.59 -6.09
CA PRO A 102 -8.99 -2.03 -7.41
C PRO A 102 -10.28 -1.77 -8.20
N TRP A 103 -10.36 -0.61 -8.87
CA TRP A 103 -11.54 -0.20 -9.64
C TRP A 103 -11.17 0.26 -11.06
N THR A 104 -12.19 0.30 -11.90
CA THR A 104 -12.20 0.96 -13.21
C THR A 104 -13.45 1.84 -13.31
N TYR A 105 -13.73 2.42 -14.47
CA TYR A 105 -14.94 3.21 -14.70
C TYR A 105 -15.73 2.72 -15.92
N ASP A 106 -17.04 2.91 -15.88
CA ASP A 106 -17.94 2.69 -17.02
C ASP A 106 -17.81 3.82 -18.05
N TYR A 107 -16.69 3.85 -18.76
CA TYR A 107 -16.44 4.86 -19.79
C TYR A 107 -17.39 4.73 -20.98
N GLU A 108 -17.92 3.55 -21.26
CA GLU A 108 -18.84 3.30 -22.38
C GLU A 108 -20.18 4.01 -22.19
N HIS A 109 -20.64 4.16 -20.94
CA HIS A 109 -21.85 4.91 -20.62
C HIS A 109 -21.80 6.36 -21.10
N LEU A 110 -20.62 6.99 -21.18
CA LEU A 110 -20.48 8.35 -21.70
C LEU A 110 -20.89 8.50 -23.17
N PHE A 111 -20.89 7.40 -23.93
CA PHE A 111 -21.23 7.38 -25.36
C PHE A 111 -22.55 6.69 -25.66
N THR A 112 -22.99 5.79 -24.77
CA THR A 112 -24.16 4.93 -24.98
C THR A 112 -25.37 5.31 -24.12
N ALA A 113 -25.23 6.28 -23.21
CA ALA A 113 -26.33 6.73 -22.38
C ALA A 113 -27.53 7.19 -23.22
N PRO A 114 -28.75 6.77 -22.87
CA PRO A 114 -29.97 7.28 -23.51
C PRO A 114 -30.16 8.77 -23.20
N GLU A 115 -31.00 9.43 -23.99
CA GLU A 115 -31.44 10.80 -23.70
C GLU A 115 -32.13 10.85 -22.32
N GLY A 116 -31.77 11.85 -21.52
CA GLY A 116 -32.29 12.05 -20.17
C GLY A 116 -32.00 13.45 -19.68
N ASP A 117 -32.56 13.78 -18.51
CA ASP A 117 -32.48 15.11 -17.91
C ASP A 117 -31.09 15.40 -17.30
N ASP A 118 -30.35 14.36 -16.92
CA ASP A 118 -29.04 14.43 -16.29
C ASP A 118 -27.91 14.07 -17.27
N GLN A 119 -26.76 14.74 -17.12
CA GLN A 119 -25.57 14.42 -17.90
C GLN A 119 -25.01 13.04 -17.50
N PRO A 120 -24.67 12.15 -18.46
CA PRO A 120 -24.08 10.86 -18.14
C PRO A 120 -22.68 11.01 -17.53
N THR A 121 -22.35 10.12 -16.60
CA THR A 121 -21.06 10.08 -15.92
C THR A 121 -20.48 8.66 -15.94
N ALA A 122 -19.17 8.53 -15.90
CA ALA A 122 -18.51 7.22 -15.82
C ALA A 122 -18.45 6.80 -14.35
N GLN A 123 -19.33 5.88 -13.94
CA GLN A 123 -19.38 5.39 -12.56
C GLN A 123 -18.26 4.39 -12.28
N ALA A 124 -17.77 4.34 -11.05
CA ALA A 124 -16.74 3.40 -10.64
C ALA A 124 -17.29 1.96 -10.60
N ILE A 125 -16.49 1.01 -11.05
CA ILE A 125 -16.78 -0.43 -11.07
C ILE A 125 -15.63 -1.16 -10.40
N SER A 126 -15.94 -2.03 -9.43
CA SER A 126 -14.96 -2.89 -8.80
C SER A 126 -14.37 -3.89 -9.80
N LEU A 127 -13.05 -4.01 -9.85
CA LEU A 127 -12.36 -5.05 -10.63
C LEU A 127 -12.41 -6.43 -9.94
N ILE A 128 -12.84 -6.48 -8.68
CA ILE A 128 -13.02 -7.71 -7.90
C ILE A 128 -14.41 -8.31 -8.15
N THR A 129 -15.47 -7.53 -7.92
CA THR A 129 -16.85 -8.00 -7.99
C THR A 129 -17.50 -7.73 -9.35
N GLY A 130 -17.05 -6.73 -10.09
CA GLY A 130 -17.71 -6.23 -11.30
C GLY A 130 -18.94 -5.36 -11.01
N GLU A 131 -19.22 -5.07 -9.75
CA GLU A 131 -20.36 -4.26 -9.32
C GLU A 131 -19.99 -2.77 -9.28
N LYS A 132 -21.02 -1.91 -9.34
CA LYS A 132 -20.84 -0.46 -9.20
C LYS A 132 -20.42 -0.13 -7.78
N MET A 133 -19.48 0.81 -7.66
CA MET A 133 -19.03 1.34 -6.37
C MET A 133 -19.65 2.72 -6.16
N ASP A 134 -20.38 2.88 -5.06
CA ASP A 134 -21.00 4.17 -4.71
C ASP A 134 -19.95 5.22 -4.34
N THR A 135 -18.85 4.82 -3.71
CA THR A 135 -17.73 5.69 -3.32
C THR A 135 -16.43 4.91 -3.32
N ILE A 136 -15.35 5.56 -3.76
CA ILE A 136 -13.99 5.05 -3.63
C ILE A 136 -13.47 5.53 -2.27
N GLU A 137 -13.08 4.60 -1.40
CA GLU A 137 -12.70 4.92 -0.02
C GLU A 137 -11.19 4.93 0.23
N ALA A 138 -10.42 4.28 -0.65
CA ALA A 138 -8.98 4.14 -0.53
C ALA A 138 -8.32 3.95 -1.90
N GLY A 139 -7.01 4.19 -1.94
CA GLY A 139 -6.17 3.97 -3.11
C GLY A 139 -4.71 3.77 -2.70
N PRO A 140 -3.84 3.36 -3.63
CA PRO A 140 -2.44 3.02 -3.32
C PRO A 140 -1.57 4.23 -2.94
N ASN A 141 -2.10 5.44 -3.11
CA ASN A 141 -1.43 6.71 -2.86
C ASN A 141 -2.44 7.75 -2.33
N TRP A 142 -3.26 7.34 -1.36
CA TRP A 142 -4.42 8.10 -0.89
C TRP A 142 -4.05 9.34 -0.05
N ASP A 143 -2.87 9.31 0.59
CA ASP A 143 -2.29 10.39 1.42
C ASP A 143 -1.20 11.20 0.70
N ASP A 144 -1.21 11.19 -0.65
CA ASP A 144 -0.31 11.99 -1.48
C ASP A 144 -0.36 13.48 -1.13
N ASP A 145 0.79 14.16 -1.21
CA ASP A 145 0.94 15.57 -0.86
C ASP A 145 0.21 15.99 0.44
N LEU A 146 0.32 15.16 1.48
CA LEU A 146 -0.25 15.37 2.82
C LEU A 146 -1.80 15.32 2.85
N GLY A 147 -2.42 14.70 1.84
CA GLY A 147 -3.86 14.44 1.79
C GLY A 147 -4.34 13.70 3.04
N GLY A 148 -5.38 14.23 3.70
CA GLY A 148 -5.94 13.60 4.90
C GLY A 148 -4.98 13.53 6.10
N SER A 149 -3.98 14.41 6.18
CA SER A 149 -2.97 14.43 7.27
C SER A 149 -3.49 14.29 8.71
N PRO A 150 -4.64 14.89 9.12
CA PRO A 150 -5.19 14.66 10.46
C PRO A 150 -5.49 13.19 10.78
N VAL A 151 -5.63 12.36 9.74
CA VAL A 151 -5.84 10.91 9.84
C VAL A 151 -4.54 10.17 9.52
N TYR A 152 -3.94 10.37 8.36
CA TYR A 152 -2.83 9.50 7.90
C TYR A 152 -1.49 9.91 8.50
N ALA A 153 -1.08 11.18 8.36
CA ALA A 153 0.17 11.68 8.93
C ALA A 153 0.20 11.53 10.44
N ALA A 154 -0.89 11.86 11.14
CA ALA A 154 -1.01 11.72 12.59
C ALA A 154 -0.87 10.28 13.10
N ASN A 155 -1.12 9.29 12.25
CA ASN A 155 -1.02 7.86 12.56
C ASN A 155 0.22 7.19 11.94
N ASP A 156 1.17 7.96 11.40
CA ASP A 156 2.45 7.43 10.91
C ASP A 156 3.21 6.74 12.07
N PRO A 157 3.56 5.43 11.94
CA PRO A 157 4.29 4.70 12.97
C PRO A 157 5.62 5.34 13.40
N ASN A 158 6.27 6.11 12.53
CA ASN A 158 7.56 6.76 12.81
C ASN A 158 7.43 7.90 13.81
N LEU A 159 6.24 8.51 13.95
CA LEU A 159 6.02 9.57 14.93
C LEU A 159 6.10 9.05 16.37
N LYS A 160 5.93 7.73 16.60
CA LYS A 160 6.00 7.11 17.94
C LYS A 160 7.31 7.42 18.67
N ALA A 161 8.41 7.59 17.94
CA ALA A 161 9.72 7.89 18.49
C ALA A 161 9.94 9.38 18.85
N LEU A 162 9.10 10.27 18.34
CA LEU A 162 9.20 11.71 18.60
C LEU A 162 8.59 12.08 19.94
N SER A 163 9.19 13.06 20.61
CA SER A 163 8.63 13.75 21.77
C SER A 163 7.37 14.53 21.43
N GLU A 164 6.58 14.88 22.45
CA GLU A 164 5.38 15.70 22.26
C GLU A 164 5.70 17.08 21.68
N GLU A 165 6.85 17.66 22.07
CA GLU A 165 7.30 18.96 21.55
C GLU A 165 7.67 18.90 20.07
N GLU A 166 8.39 17.85 19.64
CA GLU A 166 8.71 17.64 18.23
C GLU A 166 7.46 17.43 17.38
N ARG A 167 6.48 16.68 17.90
CA ARG A 167 5.20 16.47 17.20
C ARG A 167 4.36 17.75 17.09
N ALA A 168 4.43 18.63 18.09
CA ALA A 168 3.71 19.90 18.08
C ALA A 168 4.28 20.92 17.08
N GLN A 169 5.49 20.69 16.57
CA GLN A 169 6.15 21.54 15.57
C GLN A 169 5.90 21.10 14.11
N MET A 170 5.24 19.96 13.91
CA MET A 170 4.89 19.41 12.60
C MET A 170 3.47 19.80 12.18
#